data_AF-A0A934Z320-F1
#
_entry.id   AF-A0A934Z320-F1
#
_cell.length_a   1.000
_cell.length_b   1.000
_cell.length_c   1.000
_cell.angle_alpha   90.00
_cell.angle_beta   90.00
_cell.angle_gamma   90.00
#
_symmetry.space_group_name_H-M   'P 1'
#
loop_
_entity.id
_entity.type
_entity.pdbx_description
1 polymer ?
#
loop_
_entity_poly.entity_id
_entity_poly.type
_entity_poly.pdbx_seq_one_letter_code
_entity_poly.pdbx_strand_id
1 'polypeptide(L)'
;MTTRWIVTDLDGTLLDETERCPLSPRFLAEVSATHRVVLASSRTVEEIRDVAAALGWPAVPCIAEDGQVVVDASGRVEVLGMTTATLLARLDSLPLGESVRAVMQPLPARLASILIPAEAASQFAHGVPDVGIRVTMGGRWATITDAAWNKGRAATRLMHHAHAAEWTAIGNGANDHSLLSTAHQRFAIREADGTHHPLLATIPGVVLLTHLGPLGWPEMVSLLPTTPMLPAEPEGRHAPSSLDHHRPHDSGA
;
A
#
# COMPACT_ATOMS: atom_id res chain seq x y z
N MET A 1 15.43 18.12 -10.74
CA MET A 1 14.50 17.48 -9.79
C MET A 1 14.75 15.99 -9.82
N THR A 2 14.69 15.34 -8.67
CA THR A 2 15.02 13.91 -8.53
C THR A 2 13.74 13.10 -8.45
N THR A 3 13.58 12.13 -9.34
CA THR A 3 12.39 11.29 -9.38
C THR A 3 12.26 10.46 -8.11
N ARG A 4 11.11 10.60 -7.42
CA ARG A 4 10.79 9.81 -6.22
C ARG A 4 9.61 8.89 -6.51
N TRP A 5 9.54 7.80 -5.77
CA TRP A 5 8.35 6.96 -5.71
C TRP A 5 7.41 7.48 -4.62
N ILE A 6 6.14 7.71 -4.98
CA ILE A 6 5.07 8.15 -4.08
C ILE A 6 3.98 7.09 -4.13
N VAL A 7 3.76 6.40 -3.02
CA VAL A 7 2.65 5.47 -2.85
C VAL A 7 1.56 6.17 -2.06
N THR A 8 0.37 6.27 -2.62
CA THR A 8 -0.71 7.09 -2.08
C THR A 8 -1.96 6.29 -1.85
N ASP A 9 -2.61 6.54 -0.73
CA ASP A 9 -4.02 6.19 -0.60
C ASP A 9 -4.91 7.01 -1.56
N LEU A 10 -6.13 6.54 -1.80
CA LEU A 10 -7.14 7.23 -2.61
C LEU A 10 -8.19 7.93 -1.75
N ASP A 11 -8.96 7.19 -0.96
CA ASP A 11 -10.21 7.64 -0.36
C ASP A 11 -9.98 8.50 0.90
N GLY A 12 -10.21 9.80 0.79
CA GLY A 12 -9.87 10.78 1.83
C GLY A 12 -8.44 11.28 1.76
N THR A 13 -7.63 10.76 0.82
CA THR A 13 -6.24 11.19 0.58
C THR A 13 -6.07 11.91 -0.74
N LEU A 14 -6.51 11.32 -1.85
CA LEU A 14 -6.43 11.89 -3.20
C LEU A 14 -7.81 12.24 -3.74
N LEU A 15 -8.83 11.54 -3.24
CA LEU A 15 -10.25 11.77 -3.48
C LEU A 15 -10.88 12.34 -2.21
N ASP A 16 -11.80 13.27 -2.37
CA ASP A 16 -12.65 13.80 -1.30
C ASP A 16 -13.80 12.84 -0.95
N GLU A 17 -14.65 13.20 0.01
CA GLU A 17 -15.82 12.43 0.44
C GLU A 17 -16.88 12.23 -0.66
N THR A 18 -16.76 12.97 -1.77
CA THR A 18 -17.61 12.85 -2.96
C THR A 18 -16.96 12.02 -4.06
N GLU A 19 -15.85 11.34 -3.75
CA GLU A 19 -15.03 10.52 -4.64
C GLU A 19 -14.40 11.32 -5.80
N ARG A 20 -14.14 12.62 -5.58
CA ARG A 20 -13.54 13.49 -6.60
C ARG A 20 -12.18 13.99 -6.16
N CYS A 21 -11.28 14.20 -7.12
CA CYS A 21 -10.00 14.86 -6.88
C CYS A 21 -10.17 16.38 -7.08
N PRO A 22 -9.98 17.22 -6.05
CA PRO A 22 -10.07 18.67 -6.18
C PRO A 22 -8.79 19.30 -6.76
N LEU A 23 -7.73 18.50 -6.96
CA LEU A 23 -6.46 18.98 -7.50
C LEU A 23 -6.58 19.26 -9.00
N SER A 24 -5.95 20.35 -9.44
CA SER A 24 -6.01 20.73 -10.85
C SER A 24 -5.32 19.68 -11.74
N PRO A 25 -5.82 19.43 -12.97
CA PRO A 25 -5.15 18.53 -13.93
C PRO A 25 -3.70 18.92 -14.21
N ARG A 26 -3.40 20.22 -14.20
CA ARG A 26 -2.03 20.73 -14.35
C ARG A 26 -1.11 20.23 -13.23
N PHE A 27 -1.56 20.31 -11.98
CA PHE A 27 -0.79 19.82 -10.84
C PHE A 27 -0.54 18.30 -10.95
N LEU A 28 -1.56 17.52 -11.30
CA LEU A 28 -1.43 16.06 -11.47
C LEU A 28 -0.46 15.69 -12.61
N ALA A 29 -0.48 16.46 -13.70
CA ALA A 29 0.46 16.32 -14.81
C ALA A 29 1.90 16.65 -14.36
N GLU A 30 2.10 17.73 -13.62
CA GLU A 30 3.41 18.12 -13.07
C GLU A 30 3.97 17.05 -12.10
N VAL A 31 3.13 16.50 -11.22
CA VAL A 31 3.49 15.41 -10.31
C VAL A 31 3.96 14.18 -11.09
N SER A 32 3.16 13.68 -12.03
CA SER A 32 3.50 12.46 -12.80
C SER A 32 4.66 12.64 -13.79
N ALA A 33 4.93 13.88 -14.23
CA ALA A 33 6.11 14.19 -15.03
C ALA A 33 7.42 14.16 -14.23
N THR A 34 7.35 14.33 -12.90
CA THR A 34 8.51 14.47 -12.03
C THR A 34 8.70 13.28 -11.07
N HIS A 35 7.63 12.59 -10.70
CA HIS A 35 7.59 11.52 -9.72
C HIS A 35 6.91 10.26 -10.29
N ARG A 36 7.23 9.10 -9.71
CA ARG A 36 6.54 7.83 -9.98
C ARG A 36 5.45 7.64 -8.93
N VAL A 37 4.19 7.67 -9.35
CA VAL A 37 3.05 7.49 -8.44
C VAL A 37 2.59 6.03 -8.48
N VAL A 38 2.22 5.50 -7.32
CA VAL A 38 1.56 4.20 -7.15
C VAL A 38 0.29 4.41 -6.32
N LEU A 39 -0.86 3.97 -6.83
CA LEU A 39 -2.13 4.10 -6.11
C LEU A 39 -2.36 2.90 -5.19
N ALA A 40 -2.80 3.09 -3.96
CA ALA A 40 -3.03 2.02 -2.99
C ALA A 40 -4.40 2.16 -2.31
N SER A 41 -5.32 1.21 -2.47
CA SER A 41 -6.68 1.33 -1.93
C SER A 41 -7.30 -0.03 -1.58
N SER A 42 -8.40 -0.01 -0.83
CA SER A 42 -9.29 -1.16 -0.60
C SER A 42 -10.21 -1.46 -1.81
N ARG A 43 -10.19 -0.57 -2.81
CA ARG A 43 -10.88 -0.69 -4.11
C ARG A 43 -10.30 -1.85 -4.94
N THR A 44 -11.08 -2.32 -5.90
CA THR A 44 -10.64 -3.34 -6.87
C THR A 44 -9.64 -2.76 -7.87
N VAL A 45 -8.99 -3.64 -8.65
CA VAL A 45 -8.07 -3.20 -9.71
C VAL A 45 -8.79 -2.34 -10.75
N GLU A 46 -10.01 -2.72 -11.15
CA GLU A 46 -10.82 -2.00 -12.12
C GLU A 46 -11.21 -0.61 -11.60
N GLU A 47 -11.71 -0.52 -10.36
CA GLU A 47 -12.07 0.75 -9.73
C GLU A 47 -10.86 1.70 -9.64
N ILE A 48 -9.68 1.18 -9.28
CA ILE A 48 -8.46 1.98 -9.25
C ILE A 48 -8.05 2.43 -10.66
N ARG A 49 -8.22 1.60 -11.69
CA ARG A 49 -7.92 1.99 -13.08
C ARG A 49 -8.84 3.11 -13.57
N ASP A 50 -10.13 3.06 -13.22
CA ASP A 50 -11.08 4.11 -13.57
C ASP A 50 -10.70 5.45 -12.91
N VAL A 51 -10.34 5.41 -11.62
CA VAL A 51 -9.82 6.57 -10.89
C VAL A 51 -8.51 7.06 -11.53
N ALA A 52 -7.57 6.17 -11.82
CA ALA A 52 -6.29 6.51 -12.44
C ALA A 52 -6.48 7.20 -13.80
N ALA A 53 -7.42 6.71 -14.62
CA ALA A 53 -7.78 7.33 -15.89
C ALA A 53 -8.35 8.74 -15.68
N ALA A 54 -9.26 8.92 -14.72
CA ALA A 54 -9.83 10.23 -14.38
C ALA A 54 -8.79 11.23 -13.87
N LEU A 55 -7.73 10.76 -13.21
CA LEU A 55 -6.60 11.57 -12.74
C LEU A 55 -5.58 11.91 -13.85
N GLY A 56 -5.72 11.33 -15.05
CA GLY A 56 -4.72 11.46 -16.12
C GLY A 56 -3.50 10.56 -15.96
N TRP A 57 -3.62 9.49 -15.15
CA TRP A 57 -2.55 8.54 -14.80
C TRP A 57 -2.88 7.09 -15.21
N PRO A 58 -3.35 6.80 -16.43
CA PRO A 58 -4.00 5.51 -16.77
C PRO A 58 -3.11 4.26 -16.66
N ALA A 59 -1.78 4.41 -16.56
CA ALA A 59 -0.82 3.32 -16.55
C ALA A 59 0.05 3.27 -15.29
N VAL A 60 -0.35 3.94 -14.20
CA VAL A 60 0.40 3.86 -12.95
C VAL A 60 0.24 2.49 -12.29
N PRO A 61 1.30 1.95 -11.66
CA PRO A 61 1.17 0.75 -10.82
C PRO A 61 0.16 0.99 -9.70
N CYS A 62 -0.45 -0.08 -9.21
CA CYS A 62 -1.35 0.03 -8.07
C CYS A 62 -1.30 -1.18 -7.12
N ILE A 63 -1.81 -0.94 -5.92
CA ILE A 63 -1.98 -1.87 -4.83
C ILE A 63 -3.48 -1.87 -4.53
N ALA A 64 -4.16 -2.95 -4.90
CA ALA A 64 -5.61 -3.07 -4.76
C ALA A 64 -5.98 -3.96 -3.57
N GLU A 65 -7.24 -3.87 -3.16
CA GLU A 65 -7.86 -4.72 -2.15
C GLU A 65 -7.04 -4.76 -0.84
N ASP A 66 -6.57 -3.60 -0.36
CA ASP A 66 -5.77 -3.45 0.88
C ASP A 66 -4.42 -4.19 0.87
N GLY A 67 -3.81 -4.34 -0.31
CA GLY A 67 -2.49 -4.97 -0.46
C GLY A 67 -2.51 -6.44 -0.80
N GLN A 68 -3.68 -6.96 -1.17
CA GLN A 68 -3.85 -8.36 -1.56
C GLN A 68 -3.55 -8.58 -3.04
N VAL A 69 -3.62 -7.52 -3.85
CA VAL A 69 -3.36 -7.55 -5.29
C VAL A 69 -2.42 -6.40 -5.65
N VAL A 70 -1.47 -6.66 -6.53
CA VAL A 70 -0.57 -5.64 -7.10
C VAL A 70 -0.69 -5.64 -8.62
N VAL A 71 -0.68 -4.45 -9.21
CA VAL A 71 -0.47 -4.24 -10.64
C VAL A 71 0.85 -3.52 -10.80
N ASP A 72 1.81 -4.14 -11.50
CA ASP A 72 3.13 -3.54 -11.72
C ASP A 72 3.13 -2.53 -12.88
N ALA A 73 4.28 -1.90 -13.14
CA ALA A 73 4.43 -0.91 -14.20
C ALA A 73 4.21 -1.45 -15.63
N SER A 74 4.22 -2.78 -15.81
CA SER A 74 3.87 -3.43 -17.09
C SER A 74 2.37 -3.70 -17.23
N GLY A 75 1.58 -3.43 -16.19
CA GLY A 75 0.16 -3.76 -16.12
C GLY A 75 -0.11 -5.20 -15.71
N ARG A 76 0.91 -5.97 -15.31
CA ARG A 76 0.73 -7.36 -14.86
C ARG A 76 0.06 -7.36 -13.49
N VAL A 77 -1.06 -8.08 -13.40
CA VAL A 77 -1.79 -8.30 -12.15
C VAL A 77 -1.19 -9.51 -11.43
N GLU A 78 -0.84 -9.33 -10.16
CA GLU A 78 -0.34 -10.37 -9.26
C GLU A 78 -1.22 -10.41 -8.01
N VAL A 79 -1.82 -11.56 -7.73
CA VAL A 79 -2.53 -11.81 -6.46
C VAL A 79 -1.50 -12.31 -5.44
N LEU A 80 -1.33 -11.58 -4.35
CA LEU A 80 -0.32 -11.83 -3.32
C LEU A 80 -0.88 -12.66 -2.15
N GLY A 81 -2.09 -12.35 -1.71
CA GLY A 81 -2.76 -13.05 -0.62
C GLY A 81 -3.68 -14.18 -1.09
N MET A 82 -4.44 -14.72 -0.15
CA MET A 82 -5.53 -15.66 -0.44
C MET A 82 -6.54 -15.07 -1.43
N THR A 83 -6.86 -15.84 -2.47
CA THR A 83 -7.92 -15.50 -3.43
C THR A 83 -9.28 -15.45 -2.73
N THR A 84 -10.25 -14.73 -3.31
CA THR A 84 -11.64 -14.70 -2.81
C THR A 84 -12.21 -16.11 -2.62
N ALA A 85 -11.95 -17.03 -3.55
CA ALA A 85 -12.36 -18.43 -3.42
C ALA A 85 -11.73 -19.14 -2.21
N THR A 86 -10.45 -18.87 -1.95
CA THR A 86 -9.73 -19.44 -0.78
C THR A 86 -10.27 -18.85 0.52
N LEU A 87 -10.53 -17.53 0.55
CA LEU A 87 -11.13 -16.87 1.72
C LEU A 87 -12.51 -17.47 2.02
N LEU A 88 -13.38 -17.63 1.02
CA LEU A 88 -14.69 -18.26 1.21
C LEU A 88 -14.56 -19.68 1.78
N ALA A 89 -13.67 -20.51 1.23
CA ALA A 89 -13.46 -21.87 1.73
C ALA A 89 -12.95 -21.90 3.19
N ARG A 90 -12.13 -20.94 3.60
CA ARG A 90 -11.71 -20.80 5.01
C ARG A 90 -12.88 -20.41 5.91
N LEU A 91 -13.69 -19.47 5.45
CA LEU A 91 -14.83 -18.93 6.19
C LEU A 91 -15.98 -19.94 6.32
N ASP A 92 -16.10 -20.87 5.38
CA ASP A 92 -17.04 -21.99 5.46
C ASP A 92 -16.78 -22.91 6.67
N SER A 93 -15.51 -23.05 7.07
CA SER A 93 -15.12 -23.87 8.23
C SER A 93 -15.40 -23.21 9.59
N LEU A 94 -15.72 -21.92 9.61
CA LEU A 94 -15.93 -21.16 10.86
C LEU A 94 -17.37 -21.26 11.34
N PRO A 95 -17.65 -21.14 12.65
CA PRO A 95 -19.00 -21.14 13.19
C PRO A 95 -19.70 -19.77 13.01
N LEU A 96 -19.80 -19.30 11.76
CA LEU A 96 -20.47 -18.04 11.41
C LEU A 96 -21.98 -18.24 11.27
N GLY A 97 -22.76 -17.24 11.72
CA GLY A 97 -24.20 -17.22 11.61
C GLY A 97 -24.68 -17.10 10.16
N GLU A 98 -25.88 -17.62 9.87
CA GLU A 98 -26.46 -17.63 8.52
C GLU A 98 -26.57 -16.22 7.91
N SER A 99 -26.88 -15.21 8.71
CA SER A 99 -26.94 -13.81 8.28
C SER A 99 -25.60 -13.28 7.76
N VAL A 100 -24.49 -13.68 8.40
CA VAL A 100 -23.14 -13.31 7.98
C VAL A 100 -22.76 -14.06 6.70
N ARG A 101 -23.09 -15.34 6.59
CA ARG A 101 -22.87 -16.11 5.34
C ARG A 101 -23.62 -15.54 4.15
N ALA A 102 -24.85 -15.06 4.37
CA ALA A 102 -25.67 -14.48 3.31
C ALA A 102 -25.04 -13.22 2.69
N VAL A 103 -24.31 -12.42 3.48
CA VAL A 103 -23.65 -11.20 3.00
C VAL A 103 -22.22 -11.42 2.49
N MET A 104 -21.63 -12.59 2.75
CA MET A 104 -20.29 -12.98 2.29
C MET A 104 -20.31 -13.57 0.89
N GLN A 105 -20.96 -12.89 -0.05
CA GLN A 105 -20.99 -13.34 -1.45
C GLN A 105 -19.77 -12.79 -2.21
N PRO A 106 -19.15 -13.59 -3.09
CA PRO A 106 -18.07 -13.10 -3.94
C PRO A 106 -18.60 -11.97 -4.84
N LEU A 107 -17.95 -10.81 -4.75
CA LEU A 107 -18.18 -9.73 -5.70
C LEU A 107 -17.30 -10.00 -6.95
N PRO A 108 -17.86 -10.03 -8.17
CA PRO A 108 -17.14 -10.51 -9.36
C PRO A 108 -15.79 -9.82 -9.67
N ALA A 109 -15.60 -8.58 -9.22
CA ALA A 109 -14.38 -7.80 -9.45
C ALA A 109 -13.33 -7.94 -8.32
N ARG A 110 -13.64 -8.63 -7.22
CA ARG A 110 -12.70 -8.82 -6.11
C ARG A 110 -11.93 -10.13 -6.27
N LEU A 111 -10.62 -10.02 -6.42
CA LEU A 111 -9.72 -11.15 -6.65
C LEU A 111 -9.26 -11.81 -5.36
N ALA A 112 -9.09 -11.03 -4.28
CA ALA A 112 -8.42 -11.47 -3.05
C ALA A 112 -8.98 -10.83 -1.77
N SER A 113 -10.25 -10.43 -1.80
CA SER A 113 -10.95 -9.85 -0.64
C SER A 113 -12.45 -10.13 -0.68
N ILE A 114 -13.07 -10.09 0.49
CA ILE A 114 -14.54 -10.15 0.63
C ILE A 114 -15.00 -8.90 1.36
N LEU A 115 -15.95 -8.18 0.77
CA LEU A 115 -16.58 -7.02 1.39
C LEU A 115 -17.84 -7.49 2.14
N ILE A 116 -17.96 -7.08 3.40
CA ILE A 116 -19.13 -7.34 4.23
C ILE A 116 -19.62 -6.04 4.88
N PRO A 117 -20.90 -5.94 5.26
CA PRO A 117 -21.36 -4.83 6.10
C PRO A 117 -20.63 -4.79 7.45
N ALA A 118 -20.39 -3.59 7.97
CA ALA A 118 -19.69 -3.38 9.24
C ALA A 118 -20.34 -4.13 10.42
N GLU A 119 -21.66 -4.22 10.45
CA GLU A 119 -22.40 -4.95 11.49
C GLU A 119 -22.09 -6.46 11.50
N ALA A 120 -21.80 -7.04 10.34
CA ALA A 120 -21.44 -8.46 10.20
C ALA A 120 -20.03 -8.75 10.74
N ALA A 121 -19.15 -7.74 10.78
CA ALA A 121 -17.78 -7.88 11.28
C ALA A 121 -17.71 -8.22 12.78
N SER A 122 -18.75 -7.87 13.56
CA SER A 122 -18.82 -8.14 15.01
C SER A 122 -18.71 -9.64 15.38
N GLN A 123 -19.14 -10.54 14.49
CA GLN A 123 -18.99 -11.99 14.69
C GLN A 123 -17.53 -12.45 14.61
N PHE A 124 -16.66 -11.68 13.94
CA PHE A 124 -15.24 -11.97 13.84
C PHE A 124 -14.44 -11.50 15.07
N ALA A 125 -15.01 -10.63 15.90
CA ALA A 125 -14.35 -10.13 17.11
C ALA A 125 -14.39 -11.12 18.29
N HIS A 126 -15.32 -12.09 18.29
CA HIS A 126 -15.66 -12.90 19.47
C HIS A 126 -15.12 -14.35 19.44
N GLY A 127 -13.88 -14.55 19.00
CA GLY A 127 -13.21 -15.85 19.14
C GLY A 127 -13.30 -16.76 17.92
N VAL A 128 -13.23 -16.18 16.72
CA VAL A 128 -12.95 -16.96 15.51
C VAL A 128 -11.53 -17.53 15.63
N PRO A 129 -11.31 -18.84 15.42
CA PRO A 129 -9.97 -19.43 15.35
C PRO A 129 -9.09 -18.64 14.38
N ASP A 130 -7.80 -18.50 14.71
CA ASP A 130 -6.86 -17.88 13.77
C ASP A 130 -6.73 -18.76 12.52
N VAL A 131 -7.48 -18.38 11.48
CA VAL A 131 -7.46 -19.01 10.15
C VAL A 131 -6.67 -18.18 9.15
N GLY A 132 -5.82 -17.26 9.62
CA GLY A 132 -4.96 -16.43 8.78
C GLY A 132 -5.71 -15.34 8.03
N ILE A 133 -6.89 -14.92 8.50
CA ILE A 133 -7.67 -13.82 7.90
C ILE A 133 -7.59 -12.56 8.77
N ARG A 134 -7.70 -11.40 8.12
CA ARG A 134 -7.88 -10.10 8.77
C ARG A 134 -9.19 -9.49 8.34
N VAL A 135 -9.93 -8.94 9.30
CA VAL A 135 -11.10 -8.10 9.05
C VAL A 135 -10.73 -6.65 9.37
N THR A 136 -10.83 -5.78 8.36
CA THR A 136 -10.52 -4.35 8.49
C THR A 136 -11.80 -3.54 8.35
N MET A 137 -12.09 -2.66 9.31
CA MET A 137 -13.28 -1.80 9.27
C MET A 137 -13.03 -0.57 8.40
N GLY A 138 -14.01 -0.21 7.57
CA GLY A 138 -14.00 0.96 6.68
C GLY A 138 -15.40 1.62 6.64
N GLY A 139 -15.72 2.38 7.69
CA GLY A 139 -17.03 3.04 7.81
C GLY A 139 -18.18 2.02 7.93
N ARG A 140 -19.08 2.00 6.94
CA ARG A 140 -20.24 1.08 6.89
C ARG A 140 -19.90 -0.31 6.38
N TRP A 141 -18.67 -0.53 5.95
CA TRP A 141 -18.21 -1.79 5.40
C TRP A 141 -17.02 -2.32 6.20
N ALA A 142 -16.74 -3.61 6.06
CA ALA A 142 -15.51 -4.23 6.48
C ALA A 142 -14.98 -5.14 5.36
N THR A 143 -13.66 -5.24 5.26
CA THR A 143 -13.00 -6.07 4.25
C THR A 143 -12.30 -7.24 4.94
N ILE A 144 -12.61 -8.46 4.49
CA ILE A 144 -11.91 -9.68 4.88
C ILE A 144 -10.80 -9.94 3.86
N THR A 145 -9.58 -10.13 4.36
CA THR A 145 -8.37 -10.32 3.55
C THR A 145 -7.44 -11.35 4.18
N ASP A 146 -6.37 -11.75 3.47
CA ASP A 146 -5.28 -12.52 4.06
C ASP A 146 -4.51 -11.68 5.09
N ALA A 147 -4.35 -12.20 6.30
CA ALA A 147 -3.64 -11.53 7.38
C ALA A 147 -2.13 -11.35 7.11
N ALA A 148 -1.53 -12.18 6.25
CA ALA A 148 -0.11 -12.10 5.93
C ALA A 148 0.25 -10.89 5.05
N TRP A 149 -0.75 -10.27 4.41
CA TRP A 149 -0.58 -9.14 3.50
C TRP A 149 -1.29 -7.89 4.00
N ASN A 150 -0.78 -6.73 3.55
CA ASN A 150 -1.32 -5.39 3.78
C ASN A 150 -0.69 -4.42 2.76
N LYS A 151 -1.20 -3.17 2.70
CA LYS A 151 -0.65 -2.12 1.83
C LYS A 151 0.86 -1.94 2.00
N GLY A 152 1.39 -1.95 3.23
CA GLY A 152 2.82 -1.79 3.51
C GLY A 152 3.71 -2.90 2.94
N ARG A 153 3.32 -4.17 3.10
CA ARG A 153 4.04 -5.32 2.54
C ARG A 153 3.97 -5.35 1.02
N ALA A 154 2.80 -5.07 0.44
CA ALA A 154 2.63 -4.96 -1.00
C ALA A 154 3.48 -3.83 -1.60
N ALA A 155 3.48 -2.65 -0.97
CA ALA A 155 4.31 -1.52 -1.36
C ALA A 155 5.80 -1.88 -1.29
N THR A 156 6.25 -2.48 -0.19
CA THR A 156 7.65 -2.91 -0.04
C THR A 156 8.07 -3.89 -1.14
N ARG A 157 7.22 -4.86 -1.49
CA ARG A 157 7.47 -5.79 -2.61
C ARG A 157 7.58 -5.04 -3.95
N LEU A 158 6.67 -4.11 -4.22
CA LEU A 158 6.67 -3.31 -5.45
C LEU A 158 7.93 -2.45 -5.55
N MET A 159 8.30 -1.76 -4.46
CA MET A 159 9.51 -0.93 -4.40
C MET A 159 10.78 -1.76 -4.58
N HIS A 160 10.84 -2.95 -3.99
CA HIS A 160 11.95 -3.88 -4.20
C HIS A 160 12.12 -4.26 -5.68
N HIS A 161 11.04 -4.66 -6.37
CA HIS A 161 11.09 -4.95 -7.80
C HIS A 161 11.44 -3.73 -8.66
N ALA A 162 11.06 -2.53 -8.21
CA ALA A 162 11.38 -1.27 -8.88
C ALA A 162 12.81 -0.77 -8.57
N HIS A 163 13.59 -1.48 -7.75
CA HIS A 163 14.88 -1.04 -7.22
C HIS A 163 14.83 0.36 -6.57
N ALA A 164 13.69 0.67 -5.95
CA ALA A 164 13.46 1.92 -5.24
C ALA A 164 13.95 1.78 -3.79
N ALA A 165 15.18 2.23 -3.51
CA ALA A 165 15.76 2.18 -2.17
C ALA A 165 14.92 2.97 -1.16
N GLU A 166 14.53 4.17 -1.55
CA GLU A 166 13.71 5.04 -0.74
C GLU A 166 12.43 5.44 -1.48
N TRP A 167 11.34 5.61 -0.74
CA TRP A 167 10.04 5.99 -1.27
C TRP A 167 9.20 6.74 -0.23
N THR A 168 8.16 7.41 -0.71
CA THR A 168 7.25 8.25 0.07
C THR A 168 5.87 7.59 0.16
N ALA A 169 5.25 7.64 1.34
CA ALA A 169 3.86 7.28 1.55
C ALA A 169 3.01 8.47 1.99
N ILE A 170 1.77 8.50 1.52
CA ILE A 170 0.74 9.43 2.01
C ILE A 170 -0.60 8.70 2.17
N GLY A 171 -1.32 9.00 3.26
CA GLY A 171 -2.58 8.36 3.62
C GLY A 171 -3.30 9.11 4.75
N ASN A 172 -4.56 8.76 4.98
CA ASN A 172 -5.41 9.40 5.98
C ASN A 172 -5.93 8.40 7.03
N GLY A 173 -6.12 7.13 6.68
CA GLY A 173 -6.88 6.17 7.50
C GLY A 173 -6.04 5.15 8.27
N ALA A 174 -6.71 4.40 9.16
CA ALA A 174 -6.09 3.30 9.91
C ALA A 174 -5.43 2.25 9.02
N ASN A 175 -6.03 1.92 7.86
CA ASN A 175 -5.51 0.94 6.91
C ASN A 175 -4.20 1.40 6.24
N ASP A 176 -3.89 2.70 6.29
CA ASP A 176 -2.64 3.26 5.76
C ASP A 176 -1.49 3.19 6.76
N HIS A 177 -1.74 2.82 8.03
CA HIS A 177 -0.68 2.72 9.03
C HIS A 177 0.47 1.82 8.54
N SER A 178 0.13 0.66 7.98
CA SER A 178 1.13 -0.26 7.43
C SER A 178 1.91 0.35 6.25
N LEU A 179 1.26 1.17 5.43
CA LEU A 179 1.86 1.84 4.28
C LEU A 179 2.84 2.92 4.73
N LEU A 180 2.44 3.79 5.66
CA LEU A 180 3.28 4.88 6.17
C LEU A 180 4.46 4.35 7.00
N SER A 181 4.26 3.26 7.74
CA SER A 181 5.30 2.67 8.60
C SER A 181 6.47 2.08 7.81
N THR A 182 6.26 1.66 6.56
CA THR A 182 7.32 1.05 5.72
C THR A 182 8.02 2.06 4.81
N ALA A 183 7.47 3.28 4.68
CA ALA A 183 8.04 4.32 3.83
C ALA A 183 9.15 5.10 4.52
N HIS A 184 10.04 5.70 3.72
CA HIS A 184 11.13 6.53 4.21
C HIS A 184 10.64 7.93 4.56
N GLN A 185 9.79 8.48 3.71
CA GLN A 185 9.03 9.70 3.97
C GLN A 185 7.55 9.35 4.09
N ARG A 186 6.87 9.96 5.03
CA ARG A 186 5.53 9.53 5.45
C ARG A 186 4.73 10.74 5.89
N PHE A 187 3.60 10.91 5.24
CA PHE A 187 2.74 12.07 5.42
C PHE A 187 1.33 11.62 5.77
N ALA A 188 0.79 12.13 6.88
CA ALA A 188 -0.58 11.88 7.28
C ALA A 188 -1.46 13.06 6.87
N ILE A 189 -2.49 12.77 6.10
CA ILE A 189 -3.52 13.74 5.71
C ILE A 189 -4.34 14.13 6.93
N ARG A 190 -4.71 15.41 7.00
CA ARG A 190 -5.68 15.92 7.96
C ARG A 190 -7.08 15.68 7.43
N GLU A 191 -7.91 14.95 8.19
CA GLU A 191 -9.27 14.61 7.81
C GLU A 191 -10.20 15.84 7.81
N ALA A 192 -11.38 15.71 7.21
CA ALA A 192 -12.36 16.79 7.08
C ALA A 192 -12.87 17.34 8.42
N ASP A 193 -12.82 16.54 9.49
CA ASP A 193 -13.15 16.95 10.85
C ASP A 193 -12.05 17.80 11.51
N GLY A 194 -10.94 18.03 10.80
CA GLY A 194 -9.81 18.83 11.24
C GLY A 194 -8.82 18.08 12.13
N THR A 195 -8.95 16.77 12.27
CA THR A 195 -8.04 15.91 13.03
C THR A 195 -7.17 15.05 12.12
N HIS A 196 -6.17 14.38 12.69
CA HIS A 196 -5.42 13.31 12.03
C HIS A 196 -5.81 12.00 12.68
N HIS A 197 -5.87 10.92 11.89
CA HIS A 197 -6.16 9.62 12.45
C HIS A 197 -5.13 9.26 13.56
N PRO A 198 -5.57 8.91 14.79
CA PRO A 198 -4.66 8.75 15.94
C PRO A 198 -3.54 7.75 15.69
N LEU A 199 -3.83 6.63 15.01
CA LEU A 199 -2.81 5.63 14.68
C LEU A 199 -1.72 6.21 13.76
N LEU A 200 -2.07 7.02 12.77
CA LEU A 200 -1.09 7.61 11.86
C LEU A 200 -0.20 8.61 12.60
N ALA A 201 -0.78 9.40 13.51
CA ALA A 201 -0.05 10.39 14.31
C ALA A 201 0.99 9.78 15.25
N THR A 202 0.89 8.48 15.55
CA THR A 202 1.88 7.77 16.38
C THR A 202 3.06 7.19 15.60
N ILE A 203 3.02 7.23 14.25
CA ILE A 203 4.10 6.68 13.44
C ILE A 203 5.36 7.57 13.60
N PRO A 204 6.51 7.00 14.03
CA PRO A 204 7.73 7.79 14.22
C PRO A 204 8.12 8.55 12.95
N GLY A 205 8.41 9.83 13.06
CA GLY A 205 8.82 10.68 11.93
C GLY A 205 7.74 10.93 10.87
N VAL A 206 6.46 10.66 11.17
CA VAL A 206 5.34 11.11 10.34
C VAL A 206 5.24 12.62 10.32
N VAL A 207 5.04 13.18 9.13
CA VAL A 207 4.69 14.58 8.97
C VAL A 207 3.17 14.69 8.95
N LEU A 208 2.62 15.42 9.92
CA LEU A 208 1.20 15.74 9.97
C LEU A 208 0.93 16.95 9.07
N LEU A 209 0.24 16.74 7.96
CA LEU A 209 -0.10 17.80 7.02
C LEU A 209 -1.15 18.74 7.63
N THR A 210 -1.10 20.01 7.27
CA THR A 210 -1.99 21.03 7.85
C THR A 210 -3.25 21.26 7.02
N HIS A 211 -3.17 21.06 5.70
CA HIS A 211 -4.30 21.17 4.79
C HIS A 211 -5.23 19.96 4.88
N LEU A 212 -6.53 20.21 4.66
CA LEU A 212 -7.58 19.21 4.75
C LEU A 212 -7.63 18.33 3.50
N GLY A 213 -7.80 17.02 3.72
CA GLY A 213 -8.07 16.04 2.67
C GLY A 213 -7.06 16.13 1.52
N PRO A 214 -7.52 16.02 0.26
CA PRO A 214 -6.62 16.04 -0.90
C PRO A 214 -5.77 17.31 -1.06
N LEU A 215 -6.10 18.42 -0.40
CA LEU A 215 -5.25 19.62 -0.43
C LEU A 215 -3.94 19.45 0.35
N GLY A 216 -3.78 18.36 1.12
CA GLY A 216 -2.50 17.97 1.70
C GLY A 216 -1.46 17.52 0.66
N TRP A 217 -1.87 17.16 -0.56
CA TRP A 217 -0.94 16.73 -1.61
C TRP A 217 0.05 17.81 -2.06
N PRO A 218 -0.41 19.02 -2.45
CA PRO A 218 0.50 20.13 -2.74
C PRO A 218 1.46 20.45 -1.58
N GLU A 219 0.98 20.38 -0.33
CA GLU A 219 1.81 20.57 0.86
C GLU A 219 2.90 19.50 0.95
N MET A 220 2.55 18.21 0.85
CA MET A 220 3.52 17.12 0.80
C MET A 220 4.57 17.35 -0.29
N VAL A 221 4.14 17.64 -1.53
CA VAL A 221 5.06 17.84 -2.66
C VAL A 221 6.05 18.96 -2.39
N SER A 222 5.62 20.03 -1.72
CA SER A 222 6.49 21.16 -1.32
C SER A 222 7.53 20.80 -0.24
N LEU A 223 7.25 19.76 0.55
CA LEU A 223 8.11 19.27 1.63
C LEU A 223 9.07 18.17 1.18
N LEU A 224 8.87 17.61 -0.02
CA LEU A 224 9.76 16.60 -0.58
C LEU A 224 11.17 17.19 -0.78
N PRO A 225 12.24 16.50 -0.34
CA PRO A 225 13.59 17.01 -0.49
C PRO A 225 13.96 17.14 -1.97
N THR A 226 14.68 18.21 -2.30
CA THR A 226 15.19 18.48 -3.66
C THR A 226 16.45 17.68 -4.00
N THR A 227 17.08 17.07 -2.99
CA THR A 227 18.27 16.22 -3.12
C THR A 227 17.87 14.80 -3.55
N PRO A 228 18.65 14.13 -4.43
CA PRO A 228 18.33 12.77 -4.85
C PRO A 228 18.25 11.81 -3.68
N MET A 229 17.26 10.92 -3.69
CA MET A 229 17.31 9.71 -2.87
C MET A 229 18.49 8.87 -3.36
N LEU A 230 19.35 8.43 -2.45
CA LEU A 230 20.50 7.61 -2.84
C LEU A 230 19.99 6.34 -3.54
N PRO A 231 20.56 5.96 -4.70
CA PRO A 231 20.23 4.68 -5.30
C PRO A 231 20.57 3.55 -4.32
N ALA A 232 19.85 2.44 -4.39
CA ALA A 232 20.20 1.24 -3.63
C ALA A 232 21.66 0.89 -3.98
N GLU A 233 22.52 0.81 -2.97
CA GLU A 233 23.87 0.27 -3.14
C GLU A 233 23.73 -1.09 -3.85
N PRO A 234 24.42 -1.32 -4.98
CA PRO A 234 24.38 -2.63 -5.61
C PRO A 234 24.95 -3.64 -4.61
N GLU A 235 24.18 -4.69 -4.30
CA GLU A 235 24.62 -5.76 -3.40
C GLU A 235 26.05 -6.17 -3.75
N GLY A 236 26.90 -6.11 -2.72
CA GLY A 236 28.35 -6.13 -2.85
C GLY A 236 28.84 -7.21 -3.80
N ARG A 237 29.62 -6.80 -4.80
CA ARG A 237 30.58 -7.69 -5.43
C ARG A 237 31.42 -8.30 -4.31
N HIS A 238 31.28 -9.60 -4.08
CA HIS A 238 32.22 -10.36 -3.27
C HIS A 238 33.64 -10.03 -3.76
N ALA A 239 34.41 -9.36 -2.90
CA ALA A 239 35.83 -9.20 -3.11
C ALA A 239 36.45 -10.61 -3.20
N PRO A 240 37.34 -10.89 -4.17
CA PRO A 240 38.03 -12.15 -4.21
C PRO A 240 38.90 -12.27 -2.96
N SER A 241 38.57 -13.24 -2.12
CA SER A 241 39.42 -13.75 -1.04
C SER A 241 40.83 -13.97 -1.58
N SER A 242 41.76 -13.12 -1.19
CA SER A 242 43.19 -13.30 -1.43
C SER A 242 43.65 -14.42 -0.50
N LEU A 243 43.71 -15.64 -1.02
CA LEU A 243 44.31 -16.77 -0.31
C LEU A 243 45.83 -16.62 -0.37
N ASP A 244 46.39 -16.69 0.83
CA ASP A 244 47.79 -16.57 1.20
C ASP A 244 48.76 -17.39 0.35
N HIS A 245 49.87 -16.76 0.00
CA HIS A 245 51.10 -17.43 -0.36
C HIS A 245 51.67 -18.18 0.85
N HIS A 246 51.43 -19.49 0.92
CA HIS A 246 52.23 -20.39 1.73
C HIS A 246 53.37 -20.96 0.87
N ARG A 247 54.58 -20.38 1.01
CA ARG A 247 55.84 -21.11 0.84
C ARG A 247 56.30 -21.56 2.21
N PRO A 248 56.81 -22.80 2.33
CA PRO A 248 58.12 -22.91 2.94
C PRO A 248 59.07 -23.85 2.19
N HIS A 249 60.31 -23.38 2.10
CA HIS A 249 61.58 -24.08 2.32
C HIS A 249 61.73 -25.54 1.87
N ASP A 250 62.42 -25.69 0.74
CA ASP A 250 63.77 -26.27 0.63
C ASP A 250 64.27 -27.16 1.79
N SER A 251 64.48 -28.44 1.49
CA SER A 251 65.48 -29.28 2.14
C SER A 251 65.95 -30.36 1.16
N GLY A 252 67.25 -30.33 0.86
CA GLY A 252 67.93 -31.11 -0.16
C GLY A 252 67.90 -32.64 0.00
N ALA A 253 68.08 -33.29 -1.15
CA ALA A 253 69.03 -34.36 -1.40
C ALA A 253 69.27 -34.45 -2.92
#